data_AF-A0A967WTQ7-F1
#
_entry.id   AF-A0A967WTQ7-F1
#
_cell.length_a   1.000
_cell.length_b   1.000
_cell.length_c   1.000
_cell.angle_alpha   90.00
_cell.angle_beta   90.00
_cell.angle_gamma   90.00
#
_symmetry.space_group_name_H-M   'P 1'
#
loop_
_entity.id
_entity.type
_entity.pdbx_description
1 polymer ?
#
loop_
_entity_poly.entity_id
_entity_poly.type
_entity_poly.pdbx_seq_one_letter_code
_entity_poly.pdbx_strand_id
1 'polypeptide(L)'
;ERKHALAGWLEHDLLARFSDRILPVDTPVMLEWGKLASALEKRGRPMPAIDSLIAATCLYGELVLVTRNEHDFDHSGVEFINPWSGSRPT
;
A
#
# COMPACT_ATOMS: atom_id res chain seq x y z
N GLU A 1 -27.96 9.00 -9.75
CA GLU A 1 -27.15 10.24 -9.64
C GLU A 1 -25.84 10.06 -8.87
N ARG A 2 -25.83 9.77 -7.55
CA ARG A 2 -24.58 9.61 -6.77
C ARG A 2 -23.59 8.58 -7.32
N LYS A 3 -24.07 7.41 -7.79
CA LYS A 3 -23.21 6.37 -8.41
C LYS A 3 -22.48 6.88 -9.66
N HIS A 4 -23.17 7.63 -10.52
CA HIS A 4 -22.59 8.19 -11.74
C HIS A 4 -21.60 9.30 -11.43
N ALA A 5 -21.91 10.14 -10.44
CA ALA A 5 -20.98 11.16 -9.96
C ALA A 5 -19.69 10.55 -9.39
N LEU A 6 -19.80 9.45 -8.62
CA LEU A 6 -18.63 8.75 -8.09
C LEU A 6 -17.80 8.08 -9.20
N ALA A 7 -18.46 7.46 -10.19
CA ALA A 7 -17.77 6.86 -11.33
C ALA A 7 -17.02 7.91 -12.16
N GLY A 8 -17.69 9.04 -12.49
CA GLY A 8 -17.04 10.12 -13.23
C GLY A 8 -15.89 10.76 -12.45
N TRP A 9 -16.02 10.92 -11.13
CA TRP A 9 -14.92 11.38 -10.28
C TRP A 9 -13.72 10.41 -10.31
N LEU A 10 -13.96 9.11 -10.18
CA LEU A 10 -12.89 8.10 -10.23
C LEU A 10 -12.20 8.11 -11.60
N GLU A 11 -12.98 8.01 -12.67
CA GLU A 11 -12.48 7.80 -14.03
C GLU A 11 -11.82 9.04 -14.64
N HIS A 12 -12.29 10.24 -14.30
CA HIS A 12 -11.85 11.48 -14.96
C HIS A 12 -11.08 12.44 -14.07
N ASP A 13 -11.30 12.44 -12.76
CA ASP A 13 -10.57 13.33 -11.84
C ASP A 13 -9.45 12.56 -11.12
N LEU A 14 -9.79 11.50 -10.39
CA LEU A 14 -8.81 10.80 -9.55
C LEU A 14 -7.71 10.16 -10.37
N LEU A 15 -8.04 9.37 -11.40
CA LEU A 15 -7.02 8.71 -12.23
C LEU A 15 -6.14 9.74 -12.96
N ALA A 16 -6.72 10.84 -13.46
CA ALA A 16 -5.96 11.90 -14.12
C ALA A 16 -4.95 12.59 -13.19
N ARG A 17 -5.33 12.82 -11.92
CA ARG A 17 -4.43 13.42 -10.91
C ARG A 17 -3.20 12.58 -10.58
N PHE A 18 -3.22 11.29 -10.88
CA PHE A 18 -2.15 10.33 -10.58
C PHE A 18 -1.58 9.64 -11.83
N SER A 19 -1.85 10.14 -13.05
CA SER A 19 -1.61 9.44 -14.33
C SER A 19 -0.22 8.83 -14.53
N ASP A 20 0.82 9.36 -13.89
CA ASP A 20 2.21 8.88 -14.01
C ASP A 20 2.79 8.41 -12.66
N ARG A 21 1.92 8.27 -11.65
CA ARG A 21 2.27 7.89 -10.28
C ARG A 21 1.46 6.69 -9.79
N ILE A 22 0.82 5.96 -10.72
CA ILE A 22 0.21 4.66 -10.46
C ILE A 22 1.29 3.61 -10.65
N LEU A 23 1.74 3.01 -9.55
CA LEU A 23 2.79 2.01 -9.58
C LEU A 23 2.27 0.69 -10.14
N PRO A 24 2.99 0.05 -11.08
CA PRO A 24 2.61 -1.26 -11.56
C PRO A 24 2.88 -2.33 -10.51
N VAL A 25 2.06 -3.37 -10.51
CA VAL A 25 2.37 -4.64 -9.83
C VAL A 25 3.07 -5.53 -10.85
N ASP A 26 4.39 -5.40 -10.94
CA ASP A 26 5.23 -6.10 -11.90
C ASP A 26 6.01 -7.26 -11.24
N THR A 27 6.85 -7.95 -12.02
CA THR A 27 7.59 -9.12 -11.52
C THR A 27 8.46 -8.80 -10.30
N PRO A 28 9.25 -7.70 -10.26
CA PRO A 28 9.97 -7.31 -9.06
C PRO A 28 9.09 -7.16 -7.81
N VAL A 29 7.96 -6.46 -7.91
CA VAL A 29 7.01 -6.33 -6.79
C VAL A 29 6.49 -7.69 -6.34
N MET A 30 6.13 -8.57 -7.28
CA MET A 30 5.62 -9.91 -6.96
C MET A 30 6.67 -10.82 -6.32
N LEU A 31 7.95 -10.70 -6.71
CA LEU A 31 9.05 -11.43 -6.06
C LEU A 31 9.26 -10.93 -4.62
N GLU A 32 9.20 -9.63 -4.39
CA GLU A 32 9.29 -9.06 -3.05
C GLU A 32 8.11 -9.47 -2.18
N TRP A 33 6.90 -9.51 -2.75
CA TRP A 33 5.70 -9.99 -2.08
C TRP A 33 5.82 -11.45 -1.65
N GLY A 34 6.33 -12.34 -2.50
CA GLY A 34 6.55 -13.74 -2.15
C GLY A 34 7.53 -13.92 -0.99
N LYS A 35 8.62 -13.13 -0.96
CA LYS A 35 9.58 -13.14 0.17
C LYS A 35 8.91 -12.66 1.45
N LEU A 36 8.21 -11.53 1.40
CA LEU A 36 7.52 -10.94 2.54
C LEU A 36 6.48 -11.90 3.12
N ALA A 37 5.59 -12.42 2.27
CA ALA A 37 4.53 -13.35 2.67
C ALA A 37 5.12 -14.62 3.32
N SER A 38 6.12 -15.25 2.68
CA SER A 38 6.77 -16.44 3.23
C SER A 38 7.46 -16.15 4.57
N ALA A 39 8.12 -15.00 4.72
CA ALA A 39 8.77 -14.62 5.97
C ALA A 39 7.77 -14.40 7.10
N LEU A 40 6.64 -13.75 6.81
CA LEU A 40 5.56 -13.49 7.76
C LEU A 40 4.83 -14.78 8.19
N GLU A 41 4.54 -15.67 7.23
CA GLU A 41 3.98 -16.99 7.49
C GLU A 41 4.89 -17.82 8.41
N LYS A 42 6.19 -17.87 8.14
CA LYS A 42 7.18 -18.57 8.99
C LYS A 42 7.25 -18.02 10.41
N ARG A 43 6.92 -16.75 10.61
CA ARG A 43 6.85 -16.09 11.92
C ARG A 43 5.49 -16.25 12.60
N GLY A 44 4.53 -16.95 11.98
CA GLY A 44 3.17 -17.12 12.49
C GLY A 44 2.35 -15.83 12.48
N ARG A 45 2.69 -14.87 11.62
CA ARG A 45 2.02 -13.57 11.50
C ARG A 45 1.63 -13.27 10.06
N PRO A 46 0.78 -14.10 9.41
CA PRO A 46 0.35 -13.84 8.04
C PRO A 46 -0.38 -12.50 7.95
N MET A 47 -0.20 -11.81 6.83
CA MET A 47 -0.91 -10.56 6.51
C MET A 47 -2.01 -10.81 5.49
N PRO A 48 -3.04 -9.95 5.43
CA PRO A 48 -3.97 -9.94 4.30
C PRO A 48 -3.24 -9.79 2.97
N ALA A 49 -3.73 -10.48 1.93
CA ALA A 49 -3.05 -10.54 0.63
C ALA A 49 -2.87 -9.15 -0.03
N ILE A 50 -3.88 -8.28 0.07
CA ILE A 50 -3.81 -6.94 -0.52
C ILE A 50 -2.86 -6.03 0.27
N ASP A 51 -2.93 -6.06 1.60
CA ASP A 51 -2.04 -5.23 2.43
C ASP A 51 -0.58 -5.66 2.27
N SER A 52 -0.32 -6.98 2.17
CA SER A 52 1.04 -7.47 1.95
C SER A 52 1.56 -7.12 0.56
N LEU A 53 0.68 -7.06 -0.45
CA LEU A 53 1.05 -6.58 -1.78
C LEU A 53 1.37 -5.08 -1.79
N ILE A 54 0.61 -4.26 -1.05
CA ILE A 54 0.89 -2.83 -0.85
C ILE A 54 2.24 -2.67 -0.14
N ALA A 55 2.47 -3.41 0.95
CA ALA A 55 3.73 -3.37 1.70
C ALA A 55 4.92 -3.76 0.82
N ALA A 56 4.79 -4.84 0.03
CA ALA A 56 5.83 -5.26 -0.91
C ALA A 56 6.12 -4.22 -2.00
N THR A 57 5.08 -3.54 -2.50
CA THR A 57 5.22 -2.43 -3.46
C THR A 57 6.03 -1.28 -2.84
N CYS A 58 5.73 -0.91 -1.60
CA CYS A 58 6.46 0.12 -0.88
C CYS A 58 7.91 -0.29 -0.58
N LEU A 59 8.14 -1.52 -0.14
CA LEU A 59 9.49 -2.04 0.13
C LEU A 59 10.35 -2.06 -1.14
N TYR A 60 9.79 -2.54 -2.25
CA TYR A 60 10.50 -2.57 -3.53
C TYR A 60 10.81 -1.17 -4.06
N GLY A 61 9.86 -0.23 -3.93
CA GLY A 61 10.01 1.14 -4.40
C GLY A 61 10.70 2.11 -3.44
N GLU A 62 11.17 1.64 -2.27
CA GLU A 62 11.71 2.47 -1.18
C GLU A 62 10.76 3.62 -0.78
N LEU A 63 9.47 3.29 -0.63
CA LEU A 63 8.39 4.24 -0.36
C LEU A 63 7.89 4.17 1.08
N VAL A 64 7.38 5.30 1.56
CA VAL A 64 6.66 5.38 2.83
C VAL A 64 5.15 5.19 2.59
N LEU A 65 4.54 4.25 3.29
CA LEU A 65 3.10 4.00 3.22
C LEU A 65 2.34 5.04 4.05
N VAL A 66 1.40 5.75 3.46
CA VAL A 66 0.48 6.63 4.20
C VAL A 66 -0.79 5.85 4.52
N THR A 67 -1.02 5.49 5.78
CA THR A 67 -2.15 4.63 6.19
C THR A 67 -2.68 4.98 7.57
N ARG A 68 -3.99 4.81 7.78
CA ARG A 68 -4.60 4.83 9.13
C ARG A 68 -4.48 3.48 9.84
N ASN A 69 -4.25 2.41 9.08
CA ASN A 69 -4.33 1.04 9.56
C ASN A 69 -2.96 0.52 10.00
N GLU A 70 -2.35 1.17 11.00
CA GLU A 70 -0.96 0.90 11.42
C GLU A 70 -0.72 -0.57 11.77
N HIS A 71 -1.63 -1.16 12.55
CA HIS A 71 -1.51 -2.51 13.10
C HIS A 71 -1.24 -3.58 12.05
N ASP A 72 -1.84 -3.47 10.86
CA ASP A 72 -1.69 -4.48 9.82
C ASP A 72 -0.31 -4.42 9.14
N PHE A 73 0.46 -3.35 9.37
CA PHE A 73 1.78 -3.14 8.79
C PHE A 73 2.93 -3.26 9.81
N ASP A 74 2.66 -3.37 11.11
CA ASP A 74 3.67 -3.42 12.20
C ASP A 74 4.76 -4.49 12.03
N HIS A 75 4.47 -5.56 11.27
CA HIS A 75 5.42 -6.67 11.05
C HIS A 75 5.92 -6.78 9.62
N SER A 76 5.40 -5.94 8.73
CA SER A 76 5.74 -5.96 7.31
C SER A 76 7.15 -5.43 7.02
N GLY A 77 7.68 -4.59 7.92
CA GLY A 77 8.96 -3.90 7.72
C GLY A 77 8.86 -2.65 6.84
N VAL A 78 7.66 -2.31 6.33
CA VAL A 78 7.43 -1.06 5.61
C VAL A 78 7.47 0.13 6.57
N GLU A 79 8.07 1.23 6.13
CA GLU A 79 7.90 2.52 6.83
C GLU A 79 6.50 3.06 6.54
N PHE A 80 5.81 3.56 7.56
CA PHE A 80 4.50 4.16 7.38
C PHE A 80 4.29 5.44 8.20
N ILE A 81 3.42 6.29 7.68
CA ILE A 81 2.94 7.51 8.33
C ILE A 81 1.43 7.40 8.50
N ASN A 82 0.94 7.58 9.72
CA ASN A 82 -0.48 7.81 9.97
C ASN A 82 -0.78 9.32 9.99
N PRO A 83 -1.42 9.90 8.96
CA PRO A 83 -1.66 11.34 8.94
C PRO A 83 -2.72 11.79 9.95
N TRP A 84 -3.37 10.85 10.66
CA TRP A 84 -4.32 11.13 11.74
C TRP A 84 -3.69 11.05 13.14
N SER A 85 -2.43 10.62 13.28
CA SER A 85 -1.77 10.50 14.59
C SER A 85 -1.30 11.85 15.18
N GLY A 86 -1.39 12.94 14.43
CA GLY A 86 -1.11 14.30 14.91
C GLY A 86 0.37 14.64 15.12
N SER A 87 1.28 13.67 14.98
CA SER A 87 2.72 13.91 14.97
C SER A 87 3.19 14.24 13.54
N ARG A 88 3.84 15.39 13.38
CA ARG A 88 4.59 15.70 12.15
C ARG A 88 5.80 14.76 12.10
N PRO A 89 6.13 14.12 10.95
CA PRO A 89 7.40 13.41 10.84
C PRO A 89 8.54 14.40 11.05
N THR A 90 9.43 14.12 12.01
CA THR A 90 10.70 14.84 12.20
C THR A 90 11.74 14.35 11.22
#